data_AF-A0A075LRV4-F1
#
_entry.id   AF-A0A075LRV4-F1
#
_cell.length_a   1.000
_cell.length_b   1.000
_cell.length_c   1.000
_cell.angle_alpha   90.00
_cell.angle_beta   90.00
_cell.angle_gamma   90.00
#
_symmetry.space_group_name_H-M   'P 1'
#
loop_
_entity.id
_entity.type
_entity.pdbx_description
1 polymer ?
#
loop_
_entity_poly.entity_id
_entity_poly.type
_entity_poly.pdbx_seq_one_letter_code
_entity_poly.pdbx_strand_id
1 'polypeptide(L)'
;MFVGRAVIPVKVMRPFGDWKPGDMVLIEDWKAKELWESGVVEIIDEVEKIIIELDRYIKEERENRPLATIDGSLYDRTEFYMYFLNKVLENPSGYPPETLRSYITKLANLKEKYKELKRLRFNKILKSVMLRPNSLEILNKLTPKEKELYLQMSNMRTSWLGEE
;
A
#
# COMPACT_ATOMS: atom_id res chain seq x y z
N MET A 1 10.15 -3.92 -2.98
CA MET A 1 10.49 -5.28 -2.50
C MET A 1 9.40 -5.67 -1.52
N PHE A 2 8.72 -6.79 -1.76
CA PHE A 2 7.71 -7.34 -0.85
C PHE A 2 8.43 -8.06 0.29
N VAL A 3 8.06 -7.78 1.54
CA VAL A 3 8.84 -8.17 2.73
C VAL A 3 7.98 -8.67 3.89
N GLY A 4 6.70 -9.00 3.63
CA GLY A 4 5.77 -9.56 4.61
C GLY A 4 4.99 -8.53 5.42
N ARG A 5 4.90 -7.27 4.94
CA ARG A 5 4.18 -6.20 5.65
C ARG A 5 2.70 -6.12 5.30
N ALA A 6 2.30 -6.75 4.19
CA ALA A 6 0.93 -6.86 3.75
C ALA A 6 0.50 -8.32 3.69
N VAL A 7 -0.77 -8.56 3.99
CA VAL A 7 -1.42 -9.85 3.88
C VAL A 7 -2.35 -9.80 2.68
N ILE A 8 -2.22 -10.79 1.79
CA ILE A 8 -2.89 -10.87 0.51
C ILE A 8 -3.78 -12.12 0.50
N PRO A 9 -5.07 -11.97 0.15
CA PRO A 9 -5.95 -13.11 -0.08
C PRO A 9 -5.65 -13.78 -1.41
N VAL A 10 -5.48 -15.09 -1.36
CA VAL A 10 -5.24 -15.93 -2.53
C VAL A 10 -6.13 -17.16 -2.50
N LYS A 11 -6.42 -17.68 -3.69
CA LYS A 11 -7.12 -18.94 -3.89
C LYS A 11 -6.12 -20.00 -4.36
N VAL A 12 -6.09 -21.14 -3.71
CA VAL A 12 -5.16 -22.23 -4.02
C VAL A 12 -5.64 -22.95 -5.29
N MET A 13 -4.77 -23.05 -6.29
CA MET A 13 -5.09 -23.66 -7.59
C MET A 13 -4.61 -25.11 -7.68
N ARG A 14 -3.53 -25.44 -6.97
CA ARG A 14 -2.93 -26.78 -6.93
C ARG A 14 -2.54 -27.13 -5.49
N PRO A 15 -2.50 -28.42 -5.11
CA PRO A 15 -2.10 -28.81 -3.76
C PRO A 15 -0.70 -28.25 -3.44
N PHE A 16 -0.54 -27.64 -2.27
CA PHE A 16 0.73 -27.06 -1.84
C PHE A 16 0.86 -27.12 -0.31
N GLY A 17 1.79 -27.95 0.17
CA GLY A 17 1.86 -28.27 1.60
C GLY A 17 0.55 -28.90 2.08
N ASP A 18 -0.05 -28.29 3.10
CA ASP A 18 -1.34 -28.72 3.67
C ASP A 18 -2.57 -28.12 2.97
N TRP A 19 -2.36 -27.23 1.99
CA TRP A 19 -3.46 -26.54 1.31
C TRP A 19 -4.02 -27.36 0.15
N LYS A 20 -5.35 -27.37 0.05
CA LYS A 20 -6.10 -28.05 -0.99
C LYS A 20 -6.53 -27.08 -2.08
N PRO A 21 -6.68 -27.54 -3.33
CA PRO A 21 -7.26 -26.73 -4.40
C PRO A 21 -8.64 -26.20 -4.02
N GLY A 22 -8.85 -24.90 -4.24
CA GLY A 22 -10.07 -24.18 -3.88
C GLY A 22 -10.00 -23.46 -2.52
N ASP A 23 -9.04 -23.78 -1.65
CA ASP A 23 -8.89 -23.12 -0.36
C ASP A 23 -8.58 -21.63 -0.56
N MET A 24 -9.20 -20.77 0.26
CA MET A 24 -8.91 -19.34 0.31
C MET A 24 -8.06 -19.06 1.55
N VAL A 25 -6.86 -18.53 1.34
CA VAL A 25 -5.88 -18.31 2.41
C VAL A 25 -5.33 -16.89 2.35
N LEU A 26 -4.97 -16.38 3.52
CA LEU A 26 -4.31 -15.09 3.71
C LEU A 26 -2.82 -15.33 3.91
N ILE A 27 -1.99 -14.76 3.04
CA ILE A 27 -0.54 -14.97 3.06
C ILE A 27 0.23 -13.66 2.87
N GLU A 28 1.47 -13.64 3.31
CA GLU A 28 2.35 -12.48 3.16
C GLU A 28 2.57 -12.11 1.68
N ASP A 29 2.68 -10.81 1.39
CA ASP A 29 2.84 -10.22 0.05
C ASP A 29 3.92 -10.88 -0.80
N TRP A 30 5.10 -11.15 -0.25
CA TRP A 30 6.20 -11.79 -0.96
C TRP A 30 5.84 -13.24 -1.33
N LYS A 31 5.21 -13.97 -0.41
CA LYS A 31 4.79 -15.36 -0.62
C LYS A 31 3.66 -15.43 -1.66
N ALA A 32 2.74 -14.47 -1.62
CA ALA A 32 1.67 -14.33 -2.60
C ALA A 32 2.23 -14.13 -4.00
N LYS A 33 3.21 -13.24 -4.15
CA LYS A 33 3.90 -13.02 -5.42
C LYS A 33 4.51 -14.31 -5.96
N GLU A 34 5.37 -14.97 -5.18
CA GLU A 34 6.13 -16.14 -5.64
C GLU A 34 5.20 -17.32 -6.01
N LEU A 35 4.19 -17.59 -5.17
CA LEU A 35 3.24 -18.67 -5.43
C LEU A 35 2.32 -18.37 -6.63
N TRP A 36 1.98 -17.10 -6.86
CA TRP A 36 1.18 -16.69 -8.01
C TRP A 36 1.96 -16.80 -9.32
N GLU A 37 3.20 -16.29 -9.35
CA GLU A 37 4.09 -16.40 -10.52
C GLU A 37 4.37 -17.88 -10.87
N SER A 38 4.34 -18.77 -9.87
CA SER A 38 4.50 -20.22 -10.04
C SER A 38 3.20 -20.96 -10.45
N GLY A 39 2.06 -20.26 -10.53
CA GLY A 39 0.75 -20.85 -10.85
C GLY A 39 0.19 -21.77 -9.75
N VAL A 40 0.69 -21.67 -8.52
CA VAL A 40 0.21 -22.44 -7.36
C VAL A 40 -1.07 -21.82 -6.80
N VAL A 41 -1.15 -20.50 -6.80
CA VAL A 41 -2.30 -19.74 -6.31
C VAL A 41 -2.76 -18.71 -7.34
N GLU A 42 -4.01 -18.27 -7.21
CA GLU A 42 -4.61 -17.15 -7.91
C GLU A 42 -4.83 -16.00 -6.92
N ILE A 43 -4.49 -14.77 -7.32
CA ILE A 43 -4.72 -13.58 -6.48
C ILE A 43 -6.20 -13.23 -6.49
N ILE A 44 -6.79 -13.05 -5.31
CA ILE A 44 -8.16 -12.55 -5.19
C ILE A 44 -8.14 -11.03 -5.44
N ASP A 45 -8.88 -10.58 -6.45
CA ASP A 45 -8.97 -9.15 -6.82
C ASP A 45 -9.72 -8.36 -5.73
N GLU A 46 -8.95 -7.61 -4.92
CA GLU A 46 -9.47 -6.65 -3.94
C GLU A 46 -9.17 -5.20 -4.32
N VAL A 47 -8.83 -4.93 -5.59
CA VAL A 47 -8.40 -3.60 -6.03
C VAL A 47 -9.46 -2.54 -5.73
N GLU A 48 -10.73 -2.85 -5.96
CA GLU A 48 -11.84 -1.93 -5.67
C GLU A 48 -11.92 -1.58 -4.19
N LYS A 49 -11.73 -2.57 -3.30
CA LYS A 49 -11.73 -2.34 -1.85
C LYS A 49 -10.59 -1.42 -1.43
N ILE A 50 -9.41 -1.61 -2.03
CA ILE A 50 -8.24 -0.75 -1.75
C ILE A 50 -8.46 0.66 -2.27
N ILE A 51 -9.08 0.83 -3.44
CA ILE A 51 -9.43 2.17 -3.97
C ILE A 51 -10.38 2.88 -2.99
N ILE A 52 -11.44 2.21 -2.53
CA ILE A 52 -12.40 2.76 -1.56
C ILE A 52 -11.68 3.15 -0.26
N GLU A 53 -10.76 2.31 0.21
CA GLU A 53 -9.97 2.58 1.42
C GLU A 53 -9.04 3.79 1.24
N LEU A 54 -8.38 3.92 0.09
CA LEU A 54 -7.56 5.09 -0.26
C LEU A 54 -8.41 6.36 -0.32
N ASP A 55 -9.59 6.31 -0.95
CA ASP A 55 -10.51 7.45 -1.05
C ASP A 55 -10.96 7.94 0.33
N ARG A 56 -11.28 7.01 1.23
CA ARG A 56 -11.59 7.34 2.64
C ARG A 56 -10.44 8.11 3.28
N TYR A 57 -9.21 7.61 3.18
CA TYR A 57 -8.06 8.27 3.78
C TYR A 57 -7.71 9.60 3.12
N ILE A 58 -7.86 9.73 1.80
CA ILE A 58 -7.68 11.01 1.09
C ILE A 58 -8.68 12.05 1.59
N LYS A 59 -9.94 11.66 1.75
CA LYS A 59 -10.98 12.53 2.29
C LYS A 59 -10.65 12.96 3.72
N GLU A 60 -10.31 12.02 4.59
CA GLU A 60 -9.89 12.30 5.96
C GLU A 60 -8.67 13.24 6.01
N GLU A 61 -7.69 13.06 5.12
CA GLU A 61 -6.51 13.91 5.05
C GLU A 61 -6.82 15.33 4.54
N ARG A 62 -7.85 15.51 3.70
CA ARG A 62 -8.28 16.84 3.24
C ARG A 62 -9.07 17.58 4.32
N GLU A 63 -9.91 16.88 5.08
CA GLU A 63 -10.80 17.46 6.09
C GLU A 63 -10.08 17.70 7.43
N ASN A 64 -9.20 16.79 7.86
CA ASN A 64 -8.52 16.90 9.14
C ASN A 64 -7.31 17.84 9.09
N ARG A 65 -7.19 18.72 10.08
CA ARG A 65 -5.96 19.51 10.30
C ARG A 65 -4.77 18.65 10.80
N PRO A 66 -4.91 17.69 11.74
CA PRO A 66 -3.83 16.76 12.04
C PRO A 66 -3.69 15.66 10.96
N LEU A 67 -2.56 14.95 10.98
CA LEU A 67 -2.38 13.69 10.24
C LEU A 67 -3.41 12.66 10.72
N ALA A 68 -4.09 11.98 9.80
CA ALA A 68 -4.95 10.86 10.16
C ALA A 68 -4.11 9.63 10.50
N THR A 69 -4.66 8.68 11.26
CA THR A 69 -4.01 7.37 11.43
C THR A 69 -4.45 6.49 10.27
N ILE A 70 -3.49 5.94 9.52
CA ILE A 70 -3.79 5.02 8.41
C ILE A 70 -3.31 3.61 8.76
N ASP A 71 -3.93 2.60 8.13
CA ASP A 71 -3.44 1.22 8.21
C ASP A 71 -1.97 1.14 7.74
N GLY A 72 -1.12 0.59 8.60
CA GLY A 72 0.31 0.43 8.34
C GLY A 72 0.63 -0.41 7.10
N SER A 73 -0.29 -1.31 6.70
CA SER A 73 -0.17 -2.17 5.54
C SER A 73 -0.73 -1.57 4.24
N LEU A 74 -1.46 -0.45 4.30
CA LEU A 74 -2.18 0.12 3.16
C LEU A 74 -1.27 0.36 1.95
N TYR A 75 -0.09 0.96 2.20
CA TYR A 75 0.84 1.25 1.12
C TYR A 75 1.40 -0.02 0.50
N ASP A 76 1.70 -1.03 1.32
CA ASP A 76 2.29 -2.28 0.84
C ASP A 76 1.24 -3.13 0.10
N ARG A 77 -0.01 -3.18 0.59
CA ARG A 77 -1.17 -3.75 -0.14
C ARG A 77 -1.37 -3.05 -1.48
N THR A 78 -1.36 -1.72 -1.49
CA THR A 78 -1.51 -0.94 -2.74
C THR A 78 -0.37 -1.23 -3.73
N GLU A 79 0.87 -1.28 -3.26
CA GLU A 79 2.04 -1.64 -4.06
C GLU A 79 1.90 -3.05 -4.65
N PHE A 80 1.40 -4.01 -3.88
CA PHE A 80 1.17 -5.38 -4.34
C PHE A 80 0.14 -5.44 -5.48
N TYR A 81 -1.02 -4.82 -5.30
CA TYR A 81 -2.07 -4.85 -6.32
C TYR A 81 -1.69 -4.04 -7.58
N MET A 82 -0.91 -2.97 -7.45
CA MET A 82 -0.31 -2.32 -8.62
C MET A 82 0.62 -3.28 -9.37
N TYR A 83 1.47 -4.02 -8.66
CA TYR A 83 2.36 -5.02 -9.28
C TYR A 83 1.57 -6.13 -9.98
N PHE A 84 0.56 -6.71 -9.31
CA PHE A 84 -0.32 -7.74 -9.87
C PHE A 84 -0.96 -7.27 -11.18
N LEU A 85 -1.59 -6.09 -11.18
CA LEU A 85 -2.22 -5.54 -12.38
C LEU A 85 -1.21 -5.26 -13.50
N ASN A 86 -0.05 -4.68 -13.20
CA ASN A 86 0.99 -4.47 -14.22
C ASN A 86 1.41 -5.81 -14.85
N LYS A 87 1.62 -6.85 -14.04
CA LYS A 87 2.04 -8.17 -14.52
C LYS A 87 1.01 -8.86 -15.39
N VAL A 88 -0.27 -8.76 -15.02
CA VAL A 88 -1.38 -9.25 -15.85
C VAL A 88 -1.44 -8.50 -17.18
N LEU A 89 -1.21 -7.19 -17.19
CA LEU A 89 -1.24 -6.38 -18.41
C LEU A 89 0.00 -6.60 -19.31
N GLU A 90 1.15 -6.94 -18.73
CA GLU A 90 2.35 -7.36 -19.47
C GLU A 90 2.14 -8.71 -20.19
N ASN A 91 1.37 -9.62 -19.57
CA ASN A 91 1.09 -10.96 -20.10
C ASN A 91 -0.43 -11.21 -20.10
N PRO A 92 -1.17 -10.61 -21.05
CA PRO A 92 -2.64 -10.66 -21.06
C PRO A 92 -3.23 -12.03 -21.38
N SER A 93 -2.39 -13.02 -21.71
CA SER A 93 -2.80 -14.39 -22.01
C SER A 93 -3.56 -15.00 -20.83
N GLY A 94 -4.84 -15.35 -21.05
CA GLY A 94 -5.70 -15.96 -20.04
C GLY A 94 -6.79 -15.04 -19.48
N TYR A 95 -6.80 -13.75 -19.83
CA TYR A 95 -7.83 -12.82 -19.37
C TYR A 95 -8.73 -12.33 -20.50
N PRO A 96 -10.06 -12.23 -20.29
CA PRO A 96 -10.97 -11.63 -21.26
C PRO A 96 -10.62 -10.17 -21.56
N PRO A 97 -10.85 -9.68 -22.81
CA PRO A 97 -10.58 -8.27 -23.16
C PRO A 97 -11.30 -7.26 -22.27
N GLU A 98 -12.50 -7.58 -21.79
CA GLU A 98 -13.26 -6.71 -20.88
C GLU A 98 -12.59 -6.59 -19.50
N THR A 99 -12.09 -7.70 -18.96
CA THR A 99 -11.33 -7.74 -17.71
C THR A 99 -10.05 -6.91 -17.82
N LEU A 100 -9.33 -7.04 -18.94
CA LEU A 100 -8.12 -6.26 -19.19
C LEU A 100 -8.40 -4.75 -19.25
N ARG A 101 -9.49 -4.33 -19.92
CA ARG A 101 -9.91 -2.92 -19.92
C ARG A 101 -10.22 -2.42 -18.51
N SER A 102 -10.96 -3.20 -17.72
CA SER A 102 -11.23 -2.88 -16.31
C SER A 102 -9.94 -2.74 -15.50
N TYR A 103 -8.97 -3.64 -15.70
CA TYR A 103 -7.68 -3.62 -15.02
C TYR A 103 -6.82 -2.41 -15.38
N ILE A 104 -6.85 -1.95 -16.64
CA ILE A 104 -6.19 -0.71 -17.05
C ILE A 104 -6.76 0.48 -16.28
N THR A 105 -8.09 0.61 -16.22
CA THR A 105 -8.76 1.71 -15.51
C THR A 105 -8.48 1.66 -14.01
N LYS A 106 -8.60 0.47 -13.41
CA LYS A 106 -8.30 0.23 -11.99
C LYS A 106 -6.85 0.60 -11.65
N LEU A 107 -5.89 0.18 -12.46
CA LEU A 107 -4.47 0.50 -12.27
C LEU A 107 -4.19 2.00 -12.33
N ALA A 108 -4.80 2.70 -13.28
CA ALA A 108 -4.66 4.16 -13.41
C ALA A 108 -5.20 4.87 -12.16
N ASN A 109 -6.42 4.51 -11.73
CA ASN A 109 -7.04 5.10 -10.54
C ASN A 109 -6.23 4.79 -9.26
N LEU A 110 -5.77 3.53 -9.11
CA LEU A 110 -4.95 3.11 -7.97
C LEU A 110 -3.65 3.91 -7.88
N LYS A 111 -2.95 4.10 -9.01
CA LYS A 111 -1.71 4.92 -9.09
C LYS A 111 -1.98 6.38 -8.71
N GLU A 112 -3.07 6.95 -9.22
CA GLU A 112 -3.45 8.33 -8.95
C GLU A 112 -3.73 8.55 -7.45
N LYS A 113 -4.64 7.75 -6.89
CA LYS A 113 -5.06 7.83 -5.48
C LYS A 113 -3.89 7.58 -4.52
N TYR A 114 -3.07 6.59 -4.81
CA TYR A 114 -1.87 6.29 -4.02
C TYR A 114 -0.89 7.46 -3.99
N LYS A 115 -0.61 8.07 -5.16
CA LYS A 115 0.27 9.24 -5.26
C LYS A 115 -0.33 10.44 -4.54
N GLU A 116 -1.64 10.63 -4.66
CA GLU A 116 -2.36 11.72 -4.00
C GLU A 116 -2.25 11.61 -2.48
N LEU A 117 -2.58 10.45 -1.90
CA LEU A 117 -2.53 10.23 -0.45
C LEU A 117 -1.12 10.47 0.10
N LYS A 118 -0.10 9.89 -0.56
CA LYS A 118 1.29 10.11 -0.18
C LYS A 118 1.68 11.59 -0.21
N ARG A 119 1.26 12.33 -1.24
CA ARG A 119 1.56 13.76 -1.35
C ARG A 119 0.89 14.57 -0.23
N LEU A 120 -0.38 14.31 0.05
CA LEU A 120 -1.12 14.98 1.13
C LEU A 120 -0.43 14.75 2.48
N ARG A 121 -0.12 13.49 2.79
CA ARG A 121 0.53 13.12 4.05
C ARG A 121 1.95 13.65 4.16
N PHE A 122 2.75 13.57 3.09
CA PHE A 122 4.09 14.12 3.05
C PHE A 122 4.11 15.63 3.36
N ASN A 123 3.21 16.41 2.76
CA ASN A 123 3.09 17.83 3.05
C ASN A 123 2.74 18.12 4.51
N LYS A 124 1.88 17.30 5.13
CA LYS A 124 1.56 17.41 6.56
C LYS A 124 2.71 16.97 7.46
N ILE A 125 3.49 15.97 7.06
CA ILE A 125 4.71 15.55 7.75
C ILE A 125 5.70 16.71 7.79
N LEU A 126 5.97 17.37 6.65
CA LEU A 126 6.84 18.55 6.59
C LEU A 126 6.37 19.67 7.53
N LYS A 127 5.07 19.98 7.54
CA LYS A 127 4.51 20.95 8.47
C LYS A 127 4.68 20.52 9.93
N SER A 128 4.52 19.23 10.21
CA SER A 128 4.67 18.68 11.57
C SER A 128 6.12 18.74 12.04
N VAL A 129 7.10 18.48 11.17
CA VAL A 129 8.54 18.63 11.46
C VAL A 129 8.86 20.04 11.91
N MET A 130 8.31 21.05 11.24
CA MET A 130 8.56 22.45 11.58
C MET A 130 7.96 22.89 12.92
N LEU A 131 6.81 22.32 13.30
CA LEU A 131 6.06 22.73 14.50
C LEU A 131 6.39 21.91 15.74
N ARG A 132 6.63 20.62 15.56
CA ARG A 132 6.81 19.64 16.64
C ARG A 132 7.77 18.54 16.15
N PRO A 133 9.09 18.79 16.08
CA PRO A 133 10.04 17.75 15.72
C PRO A 133 10.04 16.61 16.76
N ASN A 134 10.32 15.38 16.33
CA ASN A 134 10.48 14.20 17.21
C ASN A 134 9.28 13.88 18.13
N SER A 135 8.08 14.33 17.79
CA SER A 135 6.87 14.10 18.59
C SER A 135 6.37 12.65 18.51
N LEU A 136 6.25 12.00 19.67
CA LEU A 136 5.65 10.67 19.80
C LEU A 136 4.20 10.64 19.32
N GLU A 137 3.44 11.73 19.52
CA GLU A 137 2.05 11.83 19.07
C GLU A 137 1.94 11.75 17.54
N ILE A 138 2.88 12.37 16.83
CA ILE A 138 2.96 12.32 15.37
C ILE A 138 3.40 10.92 14.93
N LEU A 139 4.45 10.37 15.54
CA LEU A 139 4.96 9.03 15.21
C LEU A 139 3.90 7.94 15.28
N ASN A 140 2.95 8.03 16.22
CA ASN A 140 1.86 7.04 16.34
C ASN A 140 0.85 7.09 15.19
N LYS A 141 0.82 8.18 14.42
CA LYS A 141 -0.10 8.37 13.28
C LYS A 141 0.53 8.01 11.92
N LEU A 142 1.83 7.67 11.92
CA LEU A 142 2.61 7.44 10.71
C LEU A 142 2.83 5.95 10.44
N THR A 143 2.85 5.59 9.16
CA THR A 143 3.33 4.26 8.71
C THR A 143 4.83 4.12 8.96
N PRO A 144 5.39 2.90 8.98
CA PRO A 144 6.82 2.70 9.20
C PRO A 144 7.71 3.53 8.26
N LYS A 145 7.38 3.56 6.96
CA LYS A 145 8.10 4.36 5.93
C LYS A 145 8.01 5.87 6.23
N GLU A 146 6.87 6.34 6.72
CA GLU A 146 6.70 7.76 7.08
C GLU A 146 7.39 8.14 8.39
N LYS A 147 7.44 7.23 9.38
CA LYS A 147 8.17 7.46 10.64
C LYS A 147 9.64 7.71 10.38
N GLU A 148 10.25 6.89 9.53
CA GLU A 148 11.65 7.05 9.14
C GLU A 148 11.90 8.44 8.53
N LEU A 149 11.07 8.84 7.55
CA LEU A 149 11.13 10.15 6.93
C LEU A 149 10.99 11.29 7.94
N TYR A 150 10.00 11.21 8.81
CA TYR A 150 9.71 12.24 9.82
C TYR A 150 10.86 12.40 10.81
N LEU A 151 11.46 11.31 11.28
CA LEU A 151 12.61 11.32 12.19
C LEU A 151 13.85 11.93 11.52
N GLN A 152 14.16 11.51 10.30
CA GLN A 152 15.28 12.06 9.55
C GLN A 152 15.14 13.57 9.35
N MET A 153 13.95 14.03 8.92
CA MET A 153 13.68 15.46 8.72
C MET A 153 13.68 16.24 10.02
N SER A 154 13.15 15.67 11.11
CA SER A 154 13.18 16.29 12.44
C SER A 154 14.61 16.53 12.89
N ASN A 155 15.47 15.51 12.77
CA ASN A 155 16.89 15.63 13.13
C ASN A 155 17.60 16.68 12.29
N MET A 156 17.41 16.68 10.96
CA MET A 156 17.99 17.70 10.08
C MET A 156 17.56 19.12 10.47
N ARG A 157 16.27 19.31 10.76
CA ARG A 157 15.71 20.61 11.15
C ARG A 157 16.26 21.08 12.50
N THR A 158 16.30 20.21 13.50
CA THR A 158 16.86 20.48 14.84
C THR A 158 18.33 20.89 14.73
N SER A 159 19.14 20.10 14.02
CA SER A 159 20.57 20.41 13.81
C SER A 159 20.80 21.73 13.05
N TRP A 160 19.94 22.06 12.07
CA TRP A 160 20.09 23.27 11.27
C TRP A 160 19.67 24.55 12.02
N LEU A 161 18.58 24.49 12.79
CA LEU A 161 18.05 25.66 13.50
C LEU A 161 18.71 25.89 14.87
N GLY A 162 19.48 24.92 15.37
CA GLY A 162 20.18 25.04 16.66
C GLY A 162 19.26 24.95 17.87
N GLU A 163 18.13 24.24 17.72
CA GLU A 163 17.20 23.99 18.83
C GLU A 163 17.56 22.63 19.46
N GLU A 164 18.26 22.64 20.59
CA GLU A 164 18.49 21.45 21.44
C GLU A 164 17.39 21.28 22.49
#